data_AF-A0A0A9Z7C1-F1
#
_entry.id   AF-A0A0A9Z7C1-F1
#
_cell.length_a   1.000
_cell.length_b   1.000
_cell.length_c   1.000
_cell.angle_alpha   90.00
_cell.angle_beta   90.00
_cell.angle_gamma   90.00
#
_symmetry.space_group_name_H-M   'P 1'
#
loop_
_entity.id
_entity.type
_entity.pdbx_description
1 polymer ?
#
loop_
_entity_poly.entity_id
_entity_poly.type
_entity_poly.pdbx_seq_one_letter_code
_entity_poly.pdbx_strand_id
1 'polypeptide(L)'
;FYYVLTNTKDGARQSASKAFLRPIRNRAKLHVTKRSKVTKILIDPTTKRAYGVEYVKNNKKYTVRAKKEVILSAGSLNSPQLLMLSGVGPKEHLEEMGIGVVQDLRVGDNMQDHVSMAGLAFLVNDTVSIV
;
A
#
# COMPACT_ATOMS: atom_id res chain seq x y z
N PHE A 1 14.24 -1.66 -33.21
CA PHE A 1 13.18 -0.94 -32.47
C PHE A 1 12.94 -1.66 -31.15
N TYR A 2 13.23 -1.02 -30.02
CA TYR A 2 12.92 -1.57 -28.70
C TYR A 2 11.41 -1.52 -28.51
N TYR A 3 10.77 -2.66 -28.27
CA TYR A 3 9.40 -2.67 -27.79
C TYR A 3 9.39 -2.09 -26.38
N VAL A 4 8.61 -1.03 -26.16
CA VAL A 4 8.38 -0.54 -24.80
C VAL A 4 7.60 -1.62 -24.06
N LEU A 5 8.26 -2.27 -23.10
CA LEU A 5 7.61 -3.21 -22.18
C LEU A 5 6.65 -2.41 -21.30
N THR A 6 5.38 -2.39 -21.70
CA THR A 6 4.31 -1.70 -20.98
C THR A 6 3.26 -2.69 -20.51
N ASN A 7 2.70 -2.45 -19.32
CA ASN A 7 1.49 -3.13 -18.86
C ASN A 7 0.27 -2.52 -19.54
N THR A 8 0.09 -2.80 -20.83
CA THR A 8 -1.02 -2.32 -21.65
C THR A 8 -1.77 -3.48 -22.30
N LYS A 9 -3.06 -3.27 -22.56
CA LYS A 9 -3.91 -4.16 -23.36
C LYS A 9 -4.87 -3.29 -24.16
N ASP A 10 -4.93 -3.52 -25.47
CA ASP A 10 -5.78 -2.77 -26.40
C ASP A 10 -5.52 -1.25 -26.33
N GLY A 11 -4.24 -0.85 -26.33
CA GLY A 11 -3.81 0.55 -26.25
C GLY A 11 -4.05 1.25 -24.90
N ALA A 12 -4.61 0.54 -23.91
CA ALA A 12 -4.94 1.11 -22.61
C ALA A 12 -4.13 0.48 -21.48
N ARG A 13 -3.82 1.28 -20.44
CA ARG A 13 -3.20 0.79 -19.20
C ARG A 13 -3.97 -0.39 -18.62
N GLN A 14 -3.26 -1.47 -18.32
CA GLN A 14 -3.78 -2.63 -17.62
C GLN A 14 -3.35 -2.61 -16.14
N SER A 15 -4.09 -1.85 -15.33
CA SER A 15 -3.84 -1.80 -13.88
C SER A 15 -4.25 -3.10 -13.17
N ALA A 16 -3.70 -3.34 -11.97
CA ALA A 16 -4.11 -4.45 -11.12
C ALA A 16 -5.63 -4.44 -10.81
N SER A 17 -6.23 -3.26 -10.60
CA SER A 17 -7.69 -3.16 -10.42
C SER A 17 -8.45 -3.62 -11.68
N LYS A 18 -8.00 -3.21 -12.87
CA LYS A 18 -8.64 -3.59 -14.14
C LYS A 18 -8.51 -5.09 -14.42
N ALA A 19 -7.33 -5.66 -14.16
CA ALA A 19 -7.06 -7.07 -14.39
C ALA A 19 -7.73 -7.99 -13.36
N PHE A 20 -7.66 -7.66 -12.06
CA PHE A 20 -8.02 -8.60 -10.99
C PHE A 20 -9.30 -8.25 -10.24
N LEU A 21 -9.62 -6.97 -10.03
CA LEU A 21 -10.78 -6.57 -9.23
C LEU A 21 -12.04 -6.35 -10.06
N ARG A 22 -11.93 -5.67 -11.20
CA ARG A 22 -13.09 -5.36 -12.06
C ARG A 22 -13.85 -6.61 -12.53
N PRO A 23 -13.19 -7.70 -12.98
CA PRO A 23 -13.91 -8.87 -13.47
C PRO A 23 -14.75 -9.58 -12.40
N ILE A 24 -14.32 -9.52 -11.13
CA ILE A 24 -14.97 -10.22 -10.01
C ILE A 24 -15.73 -9.27 -9.06
N ARG A 25 -15.92 -8.00 -9.45
CA ARG A 25 -16.45 -6.94 -8.57
C ARG A 25 -17.84 -7.24 -7.99
N ASN A 26 -18.62 -8.09 -8.65
CA ASN A 26 -19.98 -8.46 -8.25
C ASN A 26 -20.03 -9.77 -7.42
N ARG A 27 -18.88 -10.37 -7.10
CA ARG A 27 -18.85 -11.60 -6.31
C ARG A 27 -19.31 -11.32 -4.89
N ALA A 28 -20.37 -12.00 -4.43
CA ALA A 28 -21.00 -11.76 -3.13
C ALA A 28 -20.05 -11.84 -1.92
N LYS A 29 -18.97 -12.65 -2.00
CA LYS A 29 -17.97 -12.82 -0.94
C LYS A 29 -16.84 -11.78 -0.98
N LEU A 30 -16.82 -10.87 -1.96
CA LEU A 30 -15.83 -9.81 -2.10
C LEU A 30 -16.48 -8.46 -1.79
N HIS A 31 -15.94 -7.78 -0.80
CA HIS A 31 -16.37 -6.43 -0.44
C HIS A 31 -15.21 -5.47 -0.66
N VAL A 32 -15.41 -4.43 -1.48
CA VAL A 32 -14.41 -3.40 -1.75
C VAL A 32 -14.95 -2.06 -1.28
N THR A 33 -14.27 -1.43 -0.33
CA THR A 33 -14.60 -0.07 0.12
C THR A 33 -13.53 0.91 -0.34
N LYS A 34 -13.97 1.98 -1.00
CA LYS A 34 -13.11 3.11 -1.40
C LYS A 34 -13.20 4.21 -0.35
N ARG A 35 -12.19 5.09 -0.31
CA ARG A 35 -12.12 6.22 0.63
C ARG A 35 -12.19 5.76 2.11
N SER A 36 -11.58 4.61 2.37
CA SER A 36 -11.47 3.97 3.69
C SER A 36 -9.99 3.91 4.05
N LYS A 37 -9.47 4.93 4.73
CA LYS A 37 -8.06 4.98 5.12
C LYS A 37 -7.89 4.21 6.43
N VAL A 38 -7.17 3.09 6.39
CA VAL A 38 -6.80 2.35 7.61
C VAL A 38 -5.85 3.20 8.45
N THR A 39 -6.11 3.27 9.74
CA THR A 39 -5.33 4.10 10.69
C THR A 39 -4.63 3.25 11.75
N LYS A 40 -5.09 2.02 12.01
CA LYS A 40 -4.47 1.12 12.98
C LYS A 40 -4.78 -0.35 12.64
N ILE A 41 -3.80 -1.23 12.84
CA ILE A 41 -3.99 -2.67 12.86
C ILE A 41 -4.25 -3.08 14.31
N LEU A 42 -5.29 -3.88 14.52
CA LEU A 42 -5.65 -4.38 15.84
C LEU A 42 -4.90 -5.68 16.09
N ILE A 43 -3.94 -5.62 17.03
CA ILE A 43 -3.04 -6.72 17.37
C ILE A 43 -3.20 -7.02 18.86
N ASP A 44 -3.34 -8.30 19.19
CA ASP A 44 -3.33 -8.76 20.57
C ASP A 44 -1.89 -8.70 21.12
N PRO A 45 -1.63 -7.97 22.22
CA PRO A 45 -0.26 -7.72 22.69
C PRO A 45 0.41 -8.97 23.29
N THR A 46 -0.35 -9.99 23.68
CA THR A 46 0.18 -11.21 24.29
C THR A 46 0.47 -12.27 23.23
N THR A 47 -0.52 -12.55 22.38
CA THR A 47 -0.42 -13.57 21.33
C THR A 47 0.23 -13.06 20.05
N LYS A 48 0.40 -11.73 19.92
CA LYS A 48 0.88 -11.03 18.72
C LYS A 48 0.02 -11.27 17.48
N ARG A 49 -1.21 -11.74 17.64
CA ARG A 49 -2.13 -12.03 16.53
C ARG A 49 -2.88 -10.77 16.08
N ALA A 50 -2.80 -10.44 14.79
CA ALA A 50 -3.66 -9.45 14.18
C ALA A 50 -5.10 -9.99 14.03
N TYR A 51 -6.08 -9.25 14.55
CA TYR A 51 -7.49 -9.66 14.56
C TYR A 51 -8.44 -8.67 13.88
N GLY A 52 -7.92 -7.58 13.34
CA GLY A 52 -8.73 -6.58 12.64
C GLY A 52 -7.98 -5.31 12.29
N VAL A 53 -8.73 -4.32 11.82
CA VAL A 53 -8.24 -2.97 11.50
C VAL A 53 -9.25 -1.92 11.91
N GLU A 54 -8.75 -0.74 12.27
CA GLU A 54 -9.52 0.49 12.35
C GLU A 54 -9.29 1.33 11.10
N TYR A 55 -10.35 1.89 10.53
CA TYR A 55 -10.24 2.80 9.40
C TYR A 55 -11.20 3.98 9.52
N VAL A 56 -10.86 5.07 8.86
CA VAL A 56 -11.70 6.26 8.74
C VAL A 56 -12.34 6.31 7.36
N LYS A 57 -13.65 6.58 7.32
CA LYS A 57 -14.43 6.83 6.11
C LYS A 57 -15.47 7.90 6.39
N ASN A 58 -15.54 8.92 5.54
CA ASN A 58 -16.45 10.06 5.71
C ASN A 58 -16.35 10.66 7.13
N ASN A 59 -15.11 10.89 7.61
CA ASN A 59 -14.78 11.40 8.95
C ASN A 59 -15.33 10.59 10.14
N LYS A 60 -15.74 9.35 9.91
CA LYS A 60 -16.15 8.42 10.97
C LYS A 60 -15.17 7.26 11.06
N LYS A 61 -14.84 6.86 12.29
CA LYS A 61 -13.99 5.70 12.58
C LYS A 61 -14.86 4.43 12.57
N TYR A 62 -14.34 3.37 11.97
CA TYR A 62 -14.95 2.06 11.88
C TYR A 62 -13.93 0.99 12.23
N THR A 63 -14.43 -0.14 12.74
CA THR A 63 -13.62 -1.32 13.04
C THR A 63 -14.12 -2.51 12.25
N VAL A 64 -13.20 -3.25 11.62
CA VAL A 64 -13.50 -4.52 10.95
C VAL A 64 -12.59 -5.60 11.52
N ARG A 65 -13.19 -6.72 11.93
CA ARG A 65 -12.48 -7.88 12.47
C ARG A 65 -12.23 -8.92 11.38
N ALA A 66 -11.07 -9.56 11.45
CA ALA A 66 -10.68 -10.66 10.58
C ALA A 66 -10.68 -11.97 11.37
N LYS A 67 -11.33 -13.02 10.82
CA LYS A 67 -11.35 -14.35 11.46
C LYS A 67 -10.04 -15.12 11.28
N LYS A 68 -9.33 -14.87 10.18
CA LYS A 68 -8.08 -15.55 9.83
C LYS A 68 -6.91 -14.59 9.95
N GLU A 69 -6.78 -13.70 8.97
CA GLU A 69 -5.59 -12.87 8.77
C GLU A 69 -5.94 -11.45 8.32
N VAL A 70 -5.00 -10.53 8.56
CA VAL A 70 -4.98 -9.20 7.98
C VAL A 70 -3.78 -9.13 7.04
N ILE A 71 -4.03 -8.95 5.74
CA ILE A 71 -2.97 -8.81 4.73
C ILE A 71 -2.71 -7.33 4.49
N LEU A 72 -1.50 -6.88 4.81
CA LEU A 72 -1.08 -5.49 4.61
C LEU A 72 -0.53 -5.29 3.21
N SER A 73 -1.15 -4.40 2.44
CA SER A 73 -0.76 -4.11 1.05
C SER A 73 -0.82 -2.60 0.76
N ALA A 74 -0.36 -1.78 1.72
CA ALA A 74 -0.43 -0.32 1.64
C ALA A 74 0.75 0.32 0.86
N GLY A 75 1.67 -0.49 0.34
CA GLY A 75 2.87 -0.07 -0.39
C GLY A 75 4.09 0.13 0.52
N SER A 76 5.26 0.37 -0.08
CA SER A 76 6.55 0.48 0.62
C SER A 76 6.63 1.64 1.62
N LEU A 77 5.83 2.69 1.44
CA LEU A 77 5.79 3.84 2.36
C LEU A 77 4.73 3.69 3.45
N ASN A 78 3.49 3.38 3.08
CA ASN A 78 2.39 3.38 4.05
C ASN A 78 2.33 2.10 4.90
N SER A 79 2.83 0.97 4.40
CA SER A 79 2.86 -0.27 5.18
C SER A 79 3.75 -0.14 6.43
N PRO A 80 5.04 0.29 6.34
CA PRO A 80 5.85 0.47 7.54
C PRO A 80 5.28 1.55 8.47
N GLN A 81 4.76 2.66 7.93
CA GLN A 81 4.09 3.68 8.74
C GLN A 81 2.92 3.10 9.53
N LEU A 82 2.04 2.32 8.89
CA LEU A 82 0.87 1.76 9.55
C LEU A 82 1.25 0.69 10.59
N LEU A 83 2.29 -0.10 10.35
CA LEU A 83 2.84 -1.04 11.34
C LEU A 83 3.34 -0.28 12.57
N MET A 84 4.11 0.80 12.38
CA MET A 84 4.61 1.62 13.48
C MET A 84 3.46 2.27 14.27
N LEU A 85 2.46 2.85 13.59
CA LEU A 85 1.23 3.37 14.24
C LEU A 85 0.44 2.29 15.02
N SER A 86 0.69 1.02 14.72
CA SER A 86 0.07 -0.14 15.37
C SER A 86 0.97 -0.77 16.44
N GLY A 87 2.11 -0.14 16.76
CA GLY A 87 3.07 -0.60 17.78
C GLY A 87 4.08 -1.63 17.29
N VAL A 88 4.24 -1.82 15.97
CA VAL A 88 5.23 -2.74 15.38
C VAL A 88 6.29 -1.93 14.63
N GLY A 89 7.49 -1.83 15.20
CA GLY A 89 8.56 -0.99 14.68
C GLY A 89 9.68 -0.74 15.69
N PRO A 90 10.67 0.10 15.35
CA PRO A 90 11.84 0.31 16.20
C PRO A 90 11.42 0.88 17.55
N LYS A 91 11.76 0.20 18.64
CA LYS A 91 11.30 0.53 19.99
C LYS A 91 11.51 1.99 20.36
N GLU A 92 12.72 2.53 20.17
CA GLU A 92 13.06 3.89 20.57
C GLU A 92 12.21 4.92 19.83
N HIS A 93 12.01 4.71 18.52
CA HIS A 93 11.18 5.60 17.71
C HIS A 93 9.69 5.54 18.10
N LEU A 94 9.18 4.35 18.40
CA LEU A 94 7.81 4.19 18.88
C LEU A 94 7.59 4.89 20.22
N GLU A 95 8.54 4.76 21.16
CA GLU A 95 8.50 5.40 22.47
C GLU A 95 8.57 6.93 22.34
N GLU A 96 9.43 7.48 21.48
CA GLU A 96 9.51 8.92 21.17
C GLU A 96 8.17 9.48 20.66
N MET A 97 7.44 8.68 19.88
CA MET A 97 6.13 9.06 19.34
C MET A 97 4.96 8.77 20.29
N GLY A 98 5.23 8.30 21.52
CA GLY A 98 4.21 7.96 22.52
C GLY A 98 3.35 6.74 22.13
N ILE A 99 3.89 5.82 21.33
CA ILE A 99 3.18 4.63 20.83
C ILE A 99 3.62 3.41 21.65
N GLY A 100 2.64 2.69 22.20
CA GLY A 100 2.90 1.44 22.91
C GLY A 100 3.54 0.38 22.00
N VAL A 101 4.65 -0.19 22.46
CA VAL A 101 5.43 -1.19 21.71
C VAL A 101 4.78 -2.56 21.82
N VAL A 102 4.21 -3.04 20.71
CA VAL A 102 3.72 -4.40 20.56
C VAL A 102 4.88 -5.32 20.17
N GLN A 103 5.71 -4.92 19.22
CA GLN A 103 6.85 -5.72 18.77
C GLN A 103 7.95 -4.80 18.24
N ASP A 104 9.14 -4.96 18.80
CA ASP A 104 10.34 -4.26 18.35
C ASP A 104 10.92 -4.94 17.10
N LEU A 105 10.92 -4.22 15.98
CA LEU A 105 11.41 -4.67 14.67
C LEU A 105 11.92 -3.47 13.87
N ARG A 106 12.89 -3.70 12.98
CA ARG A 106 13.45 -2.69 12.07
C ARG A 106 12.51 -2.31 10.92
N VAL A 107 11.26 -1.96 11.24
CA VAL A 107 10.24 -1.55 10.28
C VAL A 107 10.56 -0.16 9.75
N GLY A 108 10.52 0.01 8.43
CA GLY A 108 10.87 1.26 7.75
C GLY A 108 12.32 1.34 7.27
N ASP A 109 13.19 0.44 7.77
CA ASP A 109 14.57 0.33 7.31
C ASP A 109 14.67 -0.30 5.92
N ASN A 110 15.85 -0.15 5.30
CA ASN A 110 16.19 -0.76 4.01
C ASN A 110 15.27 -0.32 2.85
N MET A 111 14.77 0.92 2.91
CA MET A 111 14.11 1.53 1.76
C MET A 111 15.10 1.69 0.61
N GLN A 112 14.71 1.21 -0.56
CA GLN A 112 15.46 1.35 -1.80
C GLN A 112 14.54 1.93 -2.86
N ASP A 113 15.09 2.80 -3.68
CA ASP A 113 14.41 3.39 -4.83
C ASP A 113 15.41 3.54 -5.98
N HIS A 114 14.90 3.61 -7.20
CA HIS A 114 15.73 3.90 -8.36
C HIS A 114 15.79 5.41 -8.54
N VAL A 115 16.98 5.99 -8.30
CA VAL A 115 17.22 7.39 -8.62
C VAL A 115 17.04 7.57 -10.13
N SER A 116 16.04 8.38 -10.50
CA SER A 116 15.80 8.71 -11.91
C SER A 116 16.48 10.03 -12.25
N MET A 117 17.24 10.05 -13.33
CA MET A 117 17.63 11.27 -14.00
C MET A 117 16.48 11.69 -14.92
N ALA A 118 16.12 12.98 -14.94
CA ALA A 118 15.30 13.48 -16.03
C ALA A 118 16.04 13.19 -17.34
N GLY A 119 15.40 12.47 -18.25
CA GLY A 119 16.02 12.07 -19.51
C GLY A 119 16.61 13.27 -20.24
N LEU A 120 17.67 13.05 -21.02
CA LEU A 120 18.23 14.10 -21.86
C LEU A 120 17.16 14.59 -22.84
N ALA A 121 16.90 15.90 -22.81
CA ALA A 121 15.98 16.55 -23.73
C ALA A 121 16.75 16.96 -24.99
N PHE A 122 16.27 16.54 -26.15
CA PHE A 122 16.84 16.91 -27.44
C PHE A 122 15.76 17.57 -28.30
N LEU A 123 16.14 18.61 -29.03
CA LEU A 123 15.29 19.16 -30.09
C LEU A 123 15.41 18.25 -31.31
N VAL A 124 14.27 17.89 -31.90
CA VAL A 124 14.20 17.09 -33.13
C VAL A 124 13.59 17.97 -34.22
N ASN A 125 14.26 18.09 -35.36
CA ASN A 125 13.80 18.84 -36.52
C ASN A 125 13.04 17.94 -37.52
N ASP A 126 12.20 17.05 -37.00
CA ASP A 126 11.39 16.14 -37.78
C ASP A 126 10.05 15.92 -37.07
N THR A 127 8.98 15.83 -37.84
CA THR A 127 7.61 15.58 -37.32
C THR A 127 7.41 14.09 -37.07
N VAL A 128 8.22 13.53 -36.19
CA VAL A 128 8.13 12.11 -35.78
C VAL A 128 7.52 11.99 -34.39
N SER A 129 6.56 11.07 -34.25
CA SER A 129 6.02 10.68 -32.94
C SER A 129 6.84 9.53 -32.37
N ILE A 130 7.30 9.64 -31.13
CA ILE A 130 8.01 8.58 -30.39
C ILE A 130 6.98 7.65 -29.71
N VAL A 131 6.00 7.17 -30.48
CA VAL A 131 4.93 6.30 -29.96
C VAL A 131 4.81 5.04 -30.79
#